data_AF-A0A938BBU1-F1
#
_entry.id   AF-A0A938BBU1-F1
#
_cell.length_a   1.000
_cell.length_b   1.000
_cell.length_c   1.000
_cell.angle_alpha   90.00
_cell.angle_beta   90.00
_cell.angle_gamma   90.00
#
_symmetry.space_group_name_H-M   'P 1'
#
loop_
_entity.id
_entity.type
_entity.pdbx_description
1 polymer ?
#
loop_
_entity_poly.entity_id
_entity_poly.type
_entity_poly.pdbx_seq_one_letter_code
_entity_poly.pdbx_strand_id
1 'polypeptide(L)'
;MERGIVSAGRDHKTGKNRHPHLETVRVTIPRRVYSDAHLSYTAQSIIDLIKNHKNQPLLTRGLEFVYEPKDLRFFQARFKIA
;
A
#
# COMPACT_ATOMS: atom_id res chain seq x y z
N MET A 1 0.17 0.22 14.06
CA MET A 1 0.12 0.11 12.59
C MET A 1 1.46 0.56 12.06
N GLU A 2 2.14 -0.28 11.30
CA GLU A 2 3.18 0.23 10.40
C GLU A 2 2.49 1.18 9.43
N ARG A 3 2.95 2.43 9.36
CA ARG A 3 2.34 3.47 8.54
C ARG A 3 3.29 3.76 7.38
N GLY A 4 2.84 3.50 6.16
CA GLY A 4 3.45 4.05 4.96
C GLY A 4 3.05 5.52 4.74
N ILE A 5 3.59 6.14 3.69
CA ILE A 5 3.48 7.57 3.38
C ILE A 5 2.03 8.07 3.36
N VAL A 6 1.11 7.29 2.79
CA VAL A 6 -0.31 7.65 2.71
C VAL A 6 -0.94 7.69 4.11
N SER A 7 -0.61 6.73 4.98
CA SER A 7 -1.14 6.64 6.34
C SER A 7 -0.48 7.63 7.31
N ALA A 8 0.78 8.01 7.08
CA ALA A 8 1.50 8.97 7.90
C ALA A 8 0.90 10.39 7.84
N GLY A 9 0.23 10.72 6.72
CA GLY A 9 -0.42 12.01 6.53
C GLY A 9 0.55 13.13 6.14
N ARG A 10 0.04 14.36 6.17
CA ARG A 10 0.83 15.57 5.98
C ARG A 10 1.24 16.16 7.32
N ASP A 11 2.38 16.84 7.32
CA ASP A 11 2.77 17.69 8.43
C ASP A 11 1.87 18.94 8.48
N HIS A 12 1.31 19.24 9.66
CA HIS A 12 0.34 20.31 9.81
C HIS A 12 0.92 21.72 9.63
N LYS A 13 2.23 21.90 9.85
CA LYS A 13 2.89 23.21 9.71
C LYS A 13 3.33 23.47 8.28
N THR A 14 3.81 22.43 7.59
CA THR A 14 4.45 22.57 6.27
C THR A 14 3.60 22.07 5.11
N GLY A 15 2.55 21.29 5.37
CA GLY A 15 1.72 20.64 4.34
C GLY A 15 2.44 19.53 3.56
N LYS A 16 3.71 19.26 3.85
CA LYS A 16 4.51 18.22 3.17
C LYS A 16 4.13 16.83 3.66
N ASN A 17 4.36 15.81 2.83
CA ASN A 17 4.19 14.43 3.25
C ASN A 17 5.14 14.10 4.42
N ARG A 18 4.63 13.38 5.41
CA ARG A 18 5.48 12.72 6.38
C ARG A 18 6.05 11.47 5.72
N HIS A 19 7.38 11.37 5.69
CA HIS A 19 8.10 10.24 5.11
C HIS A 19 8.54 9.29 6.24
N PRO A 20 7.73 8.27 6.58
CA PRO A 20 8.13 7.26 7.54
C PRO A 20 9.33 6.48 7.00
N HIS A 21 10.17 5.96 7.90
CA HIS A 21 11.30 5.10 7.51
C HIS A 21 10.86 3.77 6.89
N LEU A 22 9.63 3.34 7.18
CA LEU A 22 9.04 2.10 6.67
C LEU A 22 7.97 2.42 5.63
N GLU A 23 8.18 1.98 4.39
CA GLU A 23 7.16 1.97 3.34
C GLU A 23 6.79 0.52 3.04
N THR A 24 5.84 -0.02 3.82
CA THR A 24 5.52 -1.44 3.82
C THR A 24 4.06 -1.71 3.43
N VAL A 25 3.85 -2.84 2.77
CA VAL A 25 2.53 -3.45 2.61
C VAL A 25 2.38 -4.54 3.65
N ARG A 26 1.35 -4.44 4.49
CA ARG A 26 1.15 -5.34 5.63
C ARG A 26 0.20 -6.49 5.28
N VAL A 27 0.68 -7.73 5.34
CA VAL A 27 -0.14 -8.94 5.23
C VAL A 27 -0.57 -9.40 6.63
N THR A 28 -1.79 -9.03 7.04
CA THR A 28 -2.33 -9.41 8.37
C THR A 28 -3.18 -10.67 8.28
N ILE A 29 -2.86 -11.67 9.10
CA ILE A 29 -3.57 -12.97 9.14
C ILE A 29 -4.48 -13.03 10.38
N PRO A 30 -5.82 -13.05 10.21
CA PRO A 30 -6.76 -13.29 11.29
C PRO A 30 -6.59 -14.68 11.89
N ARG A 31 -6.69 -14.77 13.22
CA ARG A 31 -6.44 -16.02 13.96
C ARG A 31 -7.52 -17.05 13.66
N ARG A 32 -7.12 -18.27 13.30
CA ARG A 32 -8.00 -19.44 13.07
C ARG A 32 -9.04 -19.25 11.93
N VAL A 33 -8.78 -18.35 10.99
CA VAL A 33 -9.69 -18.10 9.84
C VAL A 33 -9.22 -18.80 8.58
N TYR A 34 -7.92 -18.75 8.29
CA TYR A 34 -7.35 -19.25 7.04
C TYR A 34 -6.62 -20.59 7.23
N SER A 35 -6.66 -21.41 6.19
CA SER A 35 -5.90 -22.66 6.06
C SER A 35 -4.59 -22.46 5.30
N ASP A 36 -3.74 -23.49 5.28
CA ASP A 36 -2.47 -23.48 4.54
C ASP A 36 -2.65 -23.16 3.06
N ALA A 37 -3.70 -23.69 2.42
CA ALA A 37 -3.99 -23.41 1.01
C ALA A 37 -4.17 -21.92 0.72
N HIS A 38 -4.79 -21.15 1.63
CA HIS A 38 -4.94 -19.71 1.48
C HIS A 38 -3.60 -18.98 1.58
N LEU A 39 -2.73 -19.43 2.49
CA LEU A 39 -1.39 -18.85 2.67
C LEU A 39 -0.47 -19.20 1.51
N SER A 40 -0.49 -20.44 1.03
CA SER A 40 0.24 -20.87 -0.17
C SER A 40 -0.20 -20.09 -1.40
N TYR A 41 -1.51 -19.88 -1.59
CA TYR A 41 -2.03 -19.07 -2.69
C TYR A 41 -1.57 -17.61 -2.60
N THR A 42 -1.64 -17.02 -1.40
CA THR A 42 -1.19 -15.64 -1.16
C THR A 42 0.30 -15.50 -1.44
N ALA A 43 1.12 -16.42 -0.94
CA ALA A 43 2.56 -16.42 -1.15
C ALA A 43 2.91 -16.56 -2.63
N GLN A 44 2.29 -17.50 -3.34
CA GLN A 44 2.51 -17.72 -4.77
C GLN A 44 2.12 -16.48 -5.58
N SER A 45 0.98 -15.85 -5.26
CA SER A 45 0.53 -14.62 -5.92
C SER A 45 1.53 -13.48 -5.78
N ILE A 46 2.12 -13.30 -4.58
CA ILE A 46 3.16 -12.27 -4.34
C ILE A 46 4.45 -12.63 -5.10
N ILE A 47 4.86 -13.89 -5.09
CA ILE A 47 6.05 -14.37 -5.82
C ILE A 47 5.90 -14.09 -7.32
N ASP A 48 4.74 -14.42 -7.90
CA ASP A 48 4.48 -14.25 -9.33
C ASP A 48 4.39 -12.77 -9.72
N LEU A 49 3.81 -11.94 -8.84
CA LEU A 49 3.80 -10.49 -8.99
C LEU A 49 5.22 -9.92 -9.04
N ILE A 50 6.09 -10.33 -8.12
CA ILE A 50 7.49 -9.90 -8.07
C ILE A 50 8.27 -10.42 -9.27
N LYS A 51 8.06 -11.66 -9.71
CA LYS A 51 8.75 -12.19 -10.91
C LYS A 51 8.39 -11.40 -12.17
N ASN A 52 7.13 -10.99 -12.30
CA ASN A 52 6.62 -10.32 -13.49
C ASN A 52 6.55 -8.79 -13.37
N HIS A 53 7.05 -8.19 -12.28
CA HIS A 53 6.83 -6.78 -11.96
C HIS A 53 7.22 -5.81 -13.07
N LYS A 54 8.30 -6.12 -13.80
CA LYS A 54 8.81 -5.27 -14.91
C LYS A 54 7.82 -5.13 -16.06
N ASN A 55 6.98 -6.14 -16.27
CA ASN A 55 6.00 -6.18 -17.36
C ASN A 55 4.61 -5.71 -16.91
N GLN A 56 4.44 -5.33 -15.64
CA GLN A 56 3.17 -4.90 -15.06
C GLN A 56 3.17 -3.37 -14.92
N PRO A 57 2.39 -2.64 -15.75
CA PRO A 57 2.36 -1.17 -15.74
C PRO A 57 1.99 -0.57 -14.37
N LEU A 58 1.20 -1.32 -13.59
CA LEU A 58 0.78 -0.92 -12.23
C LEU A 58 1.92 -0.97 -11.20
N LEU A 59 3.00 -1.70 -11.47
CA LEU A 59 4.14 -1.85 -10.55
C LEU A 59 5.37 -1.05 -10.99
N THR A 60 5.41 -0.61 -12.25
CA THR A 60 6.51 0.22 -12.78
C THR A 60 6.22 1.71 -12.72
N ARG A 61 4.97 2.10 -12.42
CA ARG A 61 4.55 3.50 -12.33
C ARG A 61 4.09 3.84 -10.91
N GLY A 62 4.33 5.09 -10.52
CA GLY A 62 3.85 5.63 -9.25
C GLY A 62 2.35 5.91 -9.27
N LEU A 63 1.83 6.34 -8.13
CA LEU A 63 0.43 6.78 -7.99
C LEU A 63 0.38 8.27 -7.65
N GLU A 64 -0.61 8.96 -8.21
CA GLU A 64 -0.94 10.36 -7.91
C GLU A 64 -2.33 10.47 -7.28
N PHE A 65 -2.49 11.39 -6.32
CA PHE A 65 -3.80 11.69 -5.75
C PHE A 65 -4.72 12.34 -6.80
N VAL A 66 -5.90 11.77 -6.99
CA VAL A 66 -7.04 12.40 -7.67
C VAL A 66 -7.93 13.11 -6.66
N TYR A 67 -8.02 12.54 -5.47
CA TYR A 67 -8.76 13.09 -4.34
C TYR A 67 -8.04 12.77 -3.05
N GLU A 68 -7.78 13.80 -2.23
CA GLU A 68 -7.13 13.70 -0.93
C GLU A 68 -8.03 14.32 0.15
N PRO A 69 -8.63 13.51 1.04
CA PRO A 69 -9.34 14.00 2.22
C PRO A 69 -8.41 14.78 3.16
N LYS A 70 -8.96 15.77 3.89
CA LYS A 70 -8.19 16.56 4.88
C LYS A 70 -7.63 15.69 6.00
N ASP A 71 -8.42 14.72 6.47
CA ASP A 71 -8.09 13.85 7.58
C ASP A 71 -8.18 12.38 7.18
N LEU A 72 -7.36 11.55 7.83
CA LEU A 72 -7.34 10.09 7.65
C LEU A 72 -7.37 9.66 6.17
N ARG A 73 -6.59 10.36 5.34
CA ARG A 73 -6.58 10.22 3.87
C ARG A 73 -6.46 8.78 3.36
N PHE A 74 -5.84 7.88 4.12
CA PHE A 74 -5.68 6.48 3.77
C PHE A 74 -6.99 5.67 3.68
N PHE A 75 -8.12 6.16 4.20
CA PHE A 75 -9.41 5.48 4.06
C PHE A 75 -10.18 5.83 2.78
N GLN A 76 -10.10 7.09 2.32
CA GLN A 76 -10.98 7.61 1.27
C GLN A 76 -10.25 8.26 0.09
N ALA A 77 -8.91 8.33 0.14
CA ALA A 77 -8.14 8.85 -0.99
C ALA A 77 -8.36 8.02 -2.26
N ARG A 78 -8.33 8.71 -3.39
CA ARG A 78 -8.39 8.09 -4.72
C ARG A 78 -7.13 8.41 -5.49
N PHE A 79 -6.67 7.43 -6.26
CA PHE A 79 -5.41 7.52 -6.99
C PHE A 79 -5.60 7.22 -8.48
N LYS A 80 -4.72 7.78 -9.29
CA LYS A 80 -4.51 7.39 -10.69
C LYS A 80 -3.04 6.99 -10.87
N ILE A 81 -2.75 6.30 -11.96
CA ILE A 81 -1.38 6.03 -12.38
C ILE A 81 -0.71 7.35 -12.77
N ALA A 82 0.49 7.60 -12.23
CA ALA A 82 1.36 8.73 -12.57
C ALA A 82 1.96 8.53 -13.97
#